data_AF-A0A8A1MKW5-F1
#
_entry.id   AF-A0A8A1MKW5-F1
#
_cell.length_a   1.000
_cell.length_b   1.000
_cell.length_c   1.000
_cell.angle_alpha   90.00
_cell.angle_beta   90.00
_cell.angle_gamma   90.00
#
_symmetry.space_group_name_H-M   'P 1'
#
loop_
_entity.id
_entity.type
_entity.pdbx_description
1 polymer ?
#
loop_
_entity_poly.entity_id
_entity_poly.type
_entity_poly.pdbx_seq_one_letter_code
_entity_poly.pdbx_strand_id
1 'polypeptide(L)'
;MLKMGVSVDVVDTIMQQISRTKHRNLEVYRRGIRWVNTCIRILSENGWGSRAEEIFFLNDRDISYYGRISSDKASVEYFTERKKITGAAPKEEPGWIPISIPCILKRLGDQSTSLRDICDILQYNYKRVDEMYRQFYMPEDENMAYDPMLYGGSGCDPLFDPLFDPLFSTE
;
A
#
# COMPACT_ATOMS: atom_id res chain seq x y z
N MET A 1 18.73 -14.89 4.66
CA MET A 1 17.54 -14.02 4.47
C MET A 1 17.20 -14.03 2.98
N LEU A 2 16.24 -14.86 2.57
CA LEU A 2 15.82 -14.93 1.16
C LEU A 2 15.08 -13.64 0.83
N LYS A 3 15.64 -12.81 -0.06
CA LYS A 3 14.91 -11.70 -0.66
C LYS A 3 13.80 -12.31 -1.53
N MET A 4 12.58 -12.38 -1.02
CA MET A 4 11.41 -12.70 -1.82
C MET A 4 11.24 -11.59 -2.86
N GLY A 5 11.53 -11.92 -4.11
CA GLY A 5 11.23 -11.10 -5.25
C GLY A 5 10.87 -12.03 -6.39
N VAL A 6 9.74 -11.77 -7.04
CA VAL A 6 9.38 -12.43 -8.29
C VAL A 6 10.44 -12.06 -9.34
N SER A 7 10.87 -13.02 -10.17
CA SER A 7 11.90 -12.75 -11.18
C SER A 7 11.43 -11.66 -12.14
N VAL A 8 12.38 -10.87 -12.65
CA VAL A 8 12.10 -9.80 -13.62
C VAL A 8 11.38 -10.35 -14.85
N ASP A 9 11.69 -11.58 -15.26
CA ASP A 9 11.06 -12.24 -16.40
C ASP A 9 9.57 -12.55 -16.16
N VAL A 10 9.21 -12.95 -14.94
CA VAL A 10 7.80 -13.19 -14.58
C VAL A 10 7.06 -11.85 -14.51
N VAL A 11 7.67 -10.82 -13.92
CA VAL A 11 7.08 -9.46 -13.92
C VAL A 11 6.88 -8.94 -15.34
N ASP A 12 7.87 -9.11 -16.22
CA ASP A 12 7.78 -8.73 -17.63
C ASP A 12 6.65 -9.47 -18.34
N THR A 13 6.53 -10.78 -18.10
CA THR A 13 5.46 -11.60 -18.69
C THR A 13 4.08 -11.10 -18.29
N ILE A 14 3.85 -10.81 -17.01
CA ILE A 14 2.57 -10.27 -16.52
C ILE A 14 2.31 -8.88 -17.10
N MET A 15 3.30 -7.99 -17.11
CA MET A 15 3.14 -6.64 -17.63
C MET A 15 2.88 -6.62 -19.15
N GLN A 16 3.40 -7.59 -19.90
CA GLN A 16 3.12 -7.74 -21.33
C GLN A 16 1.67 -8.13 -21.60
N GLN A 17 1.07 -8.96 -20.74
CA GLN A 17 -0.35 -9.32 -20.85
C GLN A 17 -1.27 -8.11 -20.68
N ILE A 18 -0.87 -7.15 -19.84
CA ILE A 18 -1.67 -5.95 -19.55
C ILE A 18 -1.44 -4.85 -20.60
N SER A 19 -0.19 -4.59 -20.99
CA SER A 19 0.18 -3.42 -21.79
C SER A 19 0.41 -3.69 -23.29
N ARG A 20 0.50 -4.95 -23.73
CA ARG A 20 0.91 -5.34 -25.09
C ARG A 20 2.19 -4.63 -25.59
N THR A 21 3.07 -4.20 -24.69
CA THR A 21 4.30 -3.46 -25.04
C THR A 21 5.55 -4.35 -25.05
N LYS A 22 6.60 -3.93 -25.77
CA LYS A 22 7.88 -4.65 -25.86
C LYS A 22 8.72 -4.51 -24.58
N HIS A 23 9.60 -5.48 -24.29
CA HIS A 23 10.47 -5.51 -23.09
C HIS A 23 11.17 -4.19 -22.73
N ARG A 24 11.70 -3.45 -23.72
CA ARG A 24 12.37 -2.15 -23.46
C ARG A 24 11.45 -1.12 -22.80
N ASN A 25 10.14 -1.19 -23.05
CA ASN A 25 9.16 -0.29 -22.41
C ASN A 25 8.87 -0.70 -20.97
N LEU A 26 9.01 -1.99 -20.63
CA LEU A 26 8.77 -2.51 -19.29
C LEU A 26 9.82 -2.04 -18.30
N GLU A 27 11.08 -1.96 -18.73
CA GLU A 27 12.15 -1.36 -17.92
C GLU A 27 11.88 0.13 -17.66
N VAL A 28 11.39 0.85 -18.67
CA VAL A 28 11.00 2.27 -18.52
C VAL A 28 9.85 2.40 -17.51
N TYR A 29 8.86 1.51 -17.55
CA TYR A 29 7.76 1.52 -16.58
C TYR A 29 8.23 1.22 -15.16
N ARG A 30 9.06 0.19 -14.96
CA ARG A 30 9.62 -0.11 -13.64
C ARG A 30 10.38 1.07 -13.04
N ARG A 31 11.23 1.72 -13.84
CA ARG A 31 11.97 2.90 -13.39
C ARG A 31 11.04 4.07 -13.07
N GLY A 32 10.01 4.28 -13.89
CA GLY A 32 8.99 5.30 -13.66
C GLY A 32 8.26 5.10 -12.33
N ILE A 33 7.76 3.89 -12.05
CA ILE A 33 7.07 3.56 -10.79
C ILE A 33 8.01 3.76 -9.60
N ARG A 34 9.26 3.27 -9.70
CA ARG A 34 10.25 3.45 -8.64
C ARG A 34 10.52 4.91 -8.35
N TRP A 35 10.63 5.72 -9.40
CA TRP A 35 10.83 7.16 -9.29
C TRP A 35 9.63 7.83 -8.59
N VAL A 36 8.39 7.50 -9.00
CA VAL A 36 7.16 8.01 -8.39
C VAL A 36 7.11 7.66 -6.89
N ASN A 37 7.29 6.38 -6.53
CA ASN A 37 7.25 5.94 -5.14
C ASN A 37 8.34 6.63 -4.30
N THR A 38 9.53 6.84 -4.87
CA THR A 38 10.61 7.57 -4.19
C THR A 38 10.20 9.02 -3.90
N CYS A 39 9.63 9.72 -4.89
CA CYS A 39 9.14 11.08 -4.72
C CYS A 39 8.01 11.15 -3.69
N ILE A 40 7.04 10.23 -3.74
CA ILE A 40 5.95 10.14 -2.76
C ILE A 40 6.51 9.99 -1.36
N ARG A 41 7.42 9.04 -1.14
CA ARG A 41 8.05 8.80 0.17
C ARG A 41 8.70 10.08 0.70
N ILE A 42 9.57 10.71 -0.08
CA ILE A 42 10.26 11.95 0.30
C ILE A 42 9.25 13.07 0.61
N LEU A 43 8.25 13.29 -0.24
CA LEU A 43 7.28 14.36 -0.02
C LEU A 43 6.40 14.09 1.21
N SER A 44 6.01 12.83 1.43
CA SER A 44 5.20 12.43 2.58
C SER A 44 5.90 12.71 3.92
N GLU A 45 7.23 12.58 3.95
CA GLU A 45 8.11 12.89 5.09
C GLU A 45 8.36 14.41 5.22
N ASN A 46 8.18 15.19 4.15
CA ASN A 46 8.46 16.63 4.09
C ASN A 46 7.17 17.47 4.04
N GLY A 47 6.20 17.15 4.89
CA GLY A 47 5.02 17.97 5.13
C GLY A 47 3.86 17.81 4.13
N TRP A 48 4.04 17.09 3.02
CA TRP A 48 2.92 16.79 2.12
C TRP A 48 2.02 15.68 2.62
N GLY A 49 2.56 14.84 3.48
CA GLY A 49 1.81 13.79 4.10
C GLY A 49 1.16 12.78 3.14
N SER A 50 -0.09 12.43 3.40
CA SER A 50 -0.94 11.57 2.56
C SER A 50 -1.20 12.18 1.18
N ARG A 51 -1.18 13.52 1.06
CA ARG A 51 -1.40 14.25 -0.19
C ARG A 51 -0.26 14.07 -1.20
N ALA A 52 0.88 13.52 -0.79
CA ALA A 52 2.01 13.26 -1.69
C ALA A 52 1.61 12.34 -2.85
N GLU A 53 0.73 11.37 -2.61
CA GLU A 53 0.28 10.40 -3.62
C GLU A 53 -0.61 11.05 -4.68
N GLU A 54 -1.44 12.01 -4.30
CA GLU A 54 -2.34 12.72 -5.20
C GLU A 54 -1.62 13.47 -6.31
N ILE A 55 -0.38 13.94 -6.04
CA ILE A 55 0.45 14.63 -7.05
C ILE A 55 0.60 13.79 -8.31
N PHE A 56 0.65 12.47 -8.14
CA PHE A 56 0.83 11.51 -9.24
C PHE A 56 -0.49 10.95 -9.70
N PHE A 57 -1.37 10.60 -8.76
CA PHE A 57 -2.67 10.01 -9.07
C PHE A 57 -3.58 10.97 -9.87
N LEU A 58 -3.57 12.26 -9.54
CA LEU A 58 -4.43 13.27 -10.18
C LEU A 58 -3.80 13.94 -11.42
N ASN A 59 -2.50 13.77 -11.68
CA ASN A 59 -1.86 14.40 -12.85
C ASN A 59 -2.16 13.70 -14.17
N ASP A 60 -2.80 12.52 -14.13
CA ASP A 60 -3.18 11.70 -15.27
C ASP A 60 -2.05 11.54 -16.30
N ARG A 61 -0.86 11.17 -15.81
CA ARG A 61 0.31 10.90 -16.66
C ARG A 61 0.56 9.42 -16.75
N ASP A 62 0.80 8.96 -17.98
CA ASP A 62 1.26 7.60 -18.24
C ASP A 62 2.59 7.32 -17.51
N ILE A 63 2.77 6.10 -17.00
CA ILE A 63 3.97 5.70 -16.27
C ILE A 63 5.25 5.90 -17.12
N SER A 64 5.18 5.76 -18.45
CA SER A 64 6.31 6.02 -19.35
C SER A 64 6.79 7.46 -19.29
N TYR A 65 5.93 8.43 -18.97
CA TYR A 65 6.32 9.82 -18.77
C TYR A 65 7.29 9.93 -17.60
N TYR A 66 6.94 9.35 -16.45
CA TYR A 66 7.82 9.29 -15.29
C TYR A 66 9.06 8.44 -15.54
N GLY A 67 8.93 7.37 -16.33
CA GLY A 67 10.07 6.57 -16.78
C GLY A 67 11.10 7.38 -17.57
N ARG A 68 10.67 8.32 -18.43
CA ARG A 68 11.57 9.24 -19.13
C ARG A 68 12.24 10.22 -18.16
N ILE A 69 11.49 10.80 -17.23
CA ILE A 69 12.03 11.72 -16.21
C ILE A 69 13.09 11.01 -15.35
N SER A 70 12.81 9.76 -14.95
CA SER A 70 13.70 8.94 -14.13
C SER A 70 15.06 8.62 -14.77
N SER A 71 15.23 8.90 -16.07
CA SER A 71 16.52 8.72 -16.74
C SER A 71 17.58 9.72 -16.28
N ASP A 72 17.17 10.88 -15.75
CA ASP A 72 18.05 11.84 -15.11
C ASP A 72 18.21 11.51 -13.62
N LYS A 73 19.45 11.37 -13.15
CA LYS A 73 19.79 11.04 -11.77
C LYS A 73 19.40 12.13 -10.78
N ALA A 74 19.39 13.39 -11.20
CA ALA A 74 19.03 14.54 -10.36
C ALA A 74 17.51 14.80 -10.33
N SER A 75 16.72 14.07 -11.13
CA SER A 75 15.29 14.33 -11.29
C SER A 75 14.48 14.20 -10.00
N VAL A 76 14.81 13.24 -9.13
CA VAL A 76 14.13 13.07 -7.83
C VAL A 76 14.36 14.31 -6.98
N GLU A 77 15.62 14.66 -6.74
CA GLU A 77 16.01 15.80 -5.92
C GLU A 77 15.41 17.09 -6.46
N TYR A 78 15.57 17.36 -7.77
CA TYR A 78 15.01 18.53 -8.42
C TYR A 78 13.49 18.63 -8.22
N PHE A 79 12.77 17.52 -8.42
CA PHE A 79 11.32 17.51 -8.25
C PHE A 79 10.90 17.74 -6.80
N THR A 80 11.54 17.04 -5.86
CA THR A 80 11.17 17.12 -4.44
C THR A 80 11.53 18.47 -3.83
N GLU A 81 12.69 19.04 -4.17
CA GLU A 81 13.10 20.37 -3.69
C GLU A 81 12.21 21.46 -4.29
N ARG A 82 11.89 21.37 -5.58
CA ARG A 82 10.94 22.31 -6.19
C ARG A 82 9.58 22.25 -5.51
N LYS A 83 9.07 21.04 -5.22
CA LYS A 83 7.78 20.88 -4.52
C LYS A 83 7.80 21.40 -3.09
N LYS A 84 8.94 21.31 -2.37
CA LYS A 84 9.11 21.95 -1.06
C LYS A 84 9.05 23.48 -1.15
N ILE A 85 9.67 24.06 -2.18
CA ILE A 85 9.72 25.52 -2.35
C ILE A 85 8.37 26.08 -2.83
N THR A 86 7.74 25.43 -3.81
CA THR A 86 6.63 26.03 -4.56
C THR A 86 5.25 25.51 -4.17
N GLY A 87 5.16 24.49 -3.31
CA GLY A 87 3.88 23.84 -3.05
C GLY A 87 3.57 23.66 -1.58
N ALA A 88 2.31 23.92 -1.26
CA ALA A 88 1.69 23.47 -0.02
C ALA A 88 0.74 22.33 -0.37
N ALA A 89 0.67 21.32 0.50
CA ALA A 89 -0.40 20.34 0.41
C ALA A 89 -1.75 21.05 0.59
N PRO A 90 -2.78 20.70 -0.21
CA PRO A 90 -4.13 21.16 0.05
C PRO A 90 -4.55 20.80 1.48
N LYS A 91 -5.35 21.65 2.11
CA LYS A 91 -5.90 21.34 3.44
C LYS A 91 -6.82 20.13 3.34
N GLU A 92 -6.76 19.27 4.35
CA GLU A 92 -7.72 18.17 4.49
C GLU A 92 -9.06 18.76 4.93
N GLU A 93 -10.10 18.53 4.12
CA GLU A 93 -11.46 18.94 4.43
C GLU A 93 -12.23 17.80 5.11
N PRO A 94 -13.24 18.08 5.96
CA PRO A 94 -14.09 17.04 6.53
C PRO A 94 -14.71 16.16 5.45
N GLY A 95 -14.60 14.83 5.60
CA GLY A 95 -15.10 13.86 4.63
C GLY A 95 -14.15 13.54 3.48
N TRP A 96 -12.97 14.18 3.41
CA TRP A 96 -11.94 13.80 2.46
C TRP A 96 -11.30 12.46 2.85
N ILE A 97 -11.16 11.57 1.85
CA ILE A 97 -10.49 10.27 2.01
C ILE A 97 -9.12 10.35 1.32
N PRO A 98 -8.01 10.11 2.03
CA PRO A 98 -6.68 10.10 1.44
C PRO A 98 -6.52 8.99 0.42
N ILE A 99 -5.98 9.33 -0.75
CA ILE A 99 -5.54 8.34 -1.74
C ILE A 99 -4.30 7.63 -1.19
N SER A 100 -4.35 6.30 -1.11
CA SER A 100 -3.18 5.49 -0.76
C SER A 100 -3.04 4.24 -1.62
N ILE A 101 -1.98 4.20 -2.42
CA ILE A 101 -1.59 3.10 -3.30
C ILE A 101 -1.43 1.81 -2.48
N PRO A 102 -0.68 1.76 -1.35
CA PRO A 102 -0.63 0.57 -0.53
C PRO A 102 -2.00 0.07 -0.06
N CYS A 103 -2.88 0.97 0.40
CA CYS A 103 -4.22 0.61 0.86
C CYS A 103 -5.08 0.06 -0.28
N ILE A 104 -5.05 0.72 -1.45
CA ILE A 104 -5.76 0.25 -2.66
C ILE A 104 -5.26 -1.14 -3.04
N LEU A 105 -3.94 -1.38 -3.04
CA LEU A 105 -3.38 -2.70 -3.35
C LEU A 105 -3.78 -3.76 -2.32
N LYS A 106 -3.85 -3.43 -1.02
CA LYS A 106 -4.36 -4.35 0.00
C LYS A 106 -5.84 -4.68 -0.23
N ARG A 107 -6.64 -3.73 -0.70
CA ARG A 107 -8.08 -3.95 -1.01
C ARG A 107 -8.31 -4.75 -2.28
N LEU A 108 -7.43 -4.60 -3.28
CA LEU A 108 -7.51 -5.35 -4.53
C LEU A 108 -6.84 -6.73 -4.44
N GLY A 109 -5.88 -6.87 -3.54
CA GLY A 109 -5.23 -8.13 -3.22
C GLY A 109 -6.17 -9.08 -2.49
N ASP A 110 -5.72 -10.32 -2.35
CA ASP A 110 -6.40 -11.30 -1.52
C ASP A 110 -6.15 -11.04 -0.02
N GLN A 111 -6.84 -11.79 0.83
CA GLN A 111 -6.65 -11.70 2.28
C GLN A 111 -5.22 -12.06 2.71
N SER A 112 -4.51 -12.88 1.93
CA SER A 112 -3.14 -13.32 2.23
C SER A 112 -2.09 -12.23 2.02
N THR A 113 -2.37 -11.23 1.18
CA THR A 113 -1.45 -10.13 0.93
C THR A 113 -1.37 -9.21 2.15
N SER A 114 -0.22 -9.18 2.81
CA SER A 114 0.04 -8.32 3.97
C SER A 114 0.25 -6.86 3.56
N LEU A 115 -0.40 -5.92 4.26
CA LEU A 115 -0.17 -4.48 4.07
C LEU A 115 1.28 -4.09 4.37
N ARG A 116 1.92 -4.78 5.33
CA ARG A 116 3.34 -4.57 5.66
C ARG A 116 4.25 -4.94 4.49
N ASP A 117 4.00 -6.08 3.86
CA ASP A 117 4.81 -6.54 2.73
C ASP A 117 4.66 -5.59 1.54
N ILE A 118 3.45 -5.09 1.29
CA ILE A 118 3.20 -4.04 0.29
C ILE A 118 4.04 -2.79 0.60
N CYS A 119 3.99 -2.30 1.84
CA CYS A 119 4.77 -1.13 2.24
C CYS A 119 6.28 -1.34 2.09
N ASP A 120 6.79 -2.51 2.48
CA ASP A 120 8.22 -2.83 2.38
C ASP A 120 8.70 -2.88 0.93
N ILE A 121 7.90 -3.46 0.03
CA ILE A 121 8.18 -3.53 -1.41
C ILE A 121 8.14 -2.14 -2.05
N LEU A 122 7.11 -1.35 -1.74
CA LEU A 122 6.90 -0.03 -2.33
C LEU A 122 7.69 1.07 -1.63
N GLN A 123 8.35 0.76 -0.51
CA GLN A 123 9.13 1.68 0.34
C GLN A 123 8.28 2.76 1.03
N TYR A 124 7.08 2.40 1.47
CA TYR A 124 6.18 3.28 2.23
C TYR A 124 6.38 3.10 3.74
N ASN A 125 6.06 4.13 4.53
CA ASN A 125 6.05 4.01 5.97
C ASN A 125 4.82 3.21 6.43
N TYR A 126 5.05 1.95 6.85
CA TYR A 126 3.97 1.05 7.27
C TYR A 126 3.07 1.65 8.35
N LYS A 127 3.63 2.26 9.41
CA LYS A 127 2.84 2.75 10.54
C LYS A 127 1.79 3.76 10.09
N ARG A 128 2.22 4.71 9.25
CA ARG A 128 1.35 5.73 8.67
C ARG A 128 0.27 5.11 7.77
N VAL A 129 0.65 4.15 6.94
CA VAL A 129 -0.27 3.48 6.03
C VAL A 129 -1.28 2.63 6.80
N ASP A 130 -0.88 1.93 7.86
CA ASP A 130 -1.76 1.13 8.72
C ASP A 130 -2.80 2.00 9.43
N GLU A 131 -2.40 3.15 9.99
CA GLU A 131 -3.31 4.14 10.57
C GLU A 131 -4.37 4.60 9.54
N MET A 132 -3.93 4.91 8.33
CA MET A 132 -4.82 5.31 7.24
C MET A 132 -5.73 4.17 6.77
N TYR A 133 -5.20 2.95 6.70
CA TYR A 133 -5.95 1.77 6.29
C TYR A 133 -7.12 1.51 7.24
N ARG A 134 -6.84 1.46 8.54
CA ARG A 134 -7.86 1.25 9.59
C ARG A 134 -8.92 2.33 9.57
N GLN A 135 -8.54 3.58 9.31
CA GLN A 135 -9.48 4.70 9.36
C GLN A 135 -10.38 4.78 8.12
N PHE A 136 -9.86 4.46 6.93
CA PHE A 136 -10.54 4.80 5.67
C PHE A 136 -10.79 3.63 4.70
N TYR A 137 -10.06 2.52 4.85
CA TYR A 137 -10.06 1.44 3.87
C TYR A 137 -10.46 0.07 4.45
N MET A 138 -10.31 -0.13 5.76
CA MET A 138 -10.66 -1.37 6.44
C MET A 138 -12.18 -1.58 6.36
N PRO A 139 -12.64 -2.70 5.78
CA PRO A 139 -14.05 -3.00 5.72
C PRO A 139 -14.59 -3.36 7.12
N GLU A 140 -15.90 -3.20 7.31
CA GLU A 140 -16.54 -3.35 8.63
C GLU A 140 -16.38 -4.75 9.23
N ASP A 141 -16.36 -5.79 8.40
CA ASP A 141 -16.16 -7.19 8.80
C ASP A 141 -14.76 -7.44 9.38
N GLU A 142 -13.73 -6.85 8.78
CA GLU A 142 -12.35 -6.91 9.30
C GLU A 142 -12.21 -6.05 10.57
N ASN A 143 -12.92 -4.92 10.64
CA ASN A 143 -12.91 -4.05 11.82
C ASN A 143 -13.55 -4.74 13.05
N MET A 144 -14.64 -5.48 12.85
CA MET A 144 -15.29 -6.26 13.92
C MET A 144 -14.39 -7.39 14.45
N ALA A 145 -13.55 -8.00 13.60
CA ALA A 145 -12.59 -9.02 14.01
C ALA A 145 -11.41 -8.44 14.83
N TYR A 146 -11.14 -7.14 14.68
CA TYR A 146 -10.07 -6.43 15.38
C TYR A 146 -10.51 -5.74 16.67
N ASP A 147 -11.81 -5.70 16.99
CA ASP A 147 -12.33 -5.08 18.21
C ASP A 147 -12.02 -5.94 19.45
N PRO A 148 -11.10 -5.51 20.34
CA PRO A 148 -10.80 -6.24 21.57
C PRO A 148 -11.99 -6.28 22.54
N MET A 149 -13.01 -5.43 22.36
CA MET A 149 -14.21 -5.40 23.20
C MET A 149 -15.27 -6.40 22.74
N LEU A 150 -15.19 -6.91 21.50
CA LEU A 150 -16.05 -8.00 21.02
C LEU A 150 -15.45 -9.39 21.28
N TYR A 151 -14.12 -9.48 21.38
CA TYR A 151 -13.38 -10.74 21.64
C TYR A 151 -12.35 -10.62 22.77
N GLY A 152 -12.74 -9.99 23.89
CA GLY A 152 -11.86 -9.81 25.05
C GLY A 152 -12.60 -9.92 26.38
N GLY A 153 -13.29 -11.02 26.60
CA GLY A 153 -13.91 -11.34 27.89
C GLY A 153 -14.29 -12.81 28.01
N SER A 154 -13.30 -13.64 28.33
CA SER A 154 -13.35 -15.10 28.57
C SER A 154 -13.53 -15.98 27.34
N GLY A 155 -12.57 -16.87 27.14
CA GLY A 155 -12.68 -17.98 26.21
C GLY A 155 -13.86 -18.87 26.58
N CYS A 156 -14.65 -19.17 25.56
CA CYS A 156 -15.40 -20.40 25.31
C CYS A 156 -16.11 -20.16 23.97
N ASP A 157 -15.66 -20.81 22.90
CA ASP A 157 -16.43 -20.89 21.66
C ASP A 157 -17.70 -21.72 21.94
N PRO A 158 -18.91 -21.14 21.89
CA PRO A 158 -20.14 -21.86 22.22
C PRO A 158 -20.52 -22.93 21.17
N LEU A 159 -19.77 -23.02 20.06
CA LEU A 159 -20.01 -24.01 19.01
C LEU A 159 -19.28 -25.34 19.22
N PHE A 160 -18.32 -25.41 20.15
CA PHE A 160 -17.51 -26.62 20.42
C PHE A 160 -17.68 -27.20 21.83
N ASP A 161 -18.60 -26.65 22.63
CA ASP A 161 -18.66 -26.92 24.07
C ASP A 161 -19.46 -28.15 24.57
N PRO A 162 -20.02 -29.09 23.75
CA PRO A 162 -20.53 -30.34 24.31
C PRO A 162 -19.79 -31.59 23.82
N LEU A 163 -18.49 -31.50 23.48
CA LEU A 163 -17.68 -32.70 23.17
C LEU A 163 -16.68 -33.10 24.25
N PHE A 164 -16.55 -32.30 25.32
CA PHE A 164 -15.74 -32.65 26.49
C PHE A 164 -16.46 -32.23 27.76
N ASP A 165 -17.51 -32.99 28.09
CA ASP A 165 -18.12 -32.96 29.42
C ASP A 165 -17.57 -34.17 30.22
N PRO A 166 -16.53 -34.03 31.07
CA PRO A 166 -16.10 -35.11 31.93
C PRO A 166 -16.89 -35.03 33.25
N LEU A 167 -18.21 -35.04 33.17
CA LEU A 167 -19.09 -35.17 34.34
C LEU A 167 -20.13 -36.28 34.16
N PHE A 168 -19.79 -37.34 33.45
CA PHE A 168 -20.45 -38.63 33.60
C PHE A 168 -19.44 -39.76 33.38
N SER A 169 -18.89 -40.30 34.47
CA SER A 169 -18.64 -41.75 34.67
C SER A 169 -18.00 -41.97 36.05
N THR A 170 -18.84 -42.39 37.00
CA THR A 170 -18.63 -43.48 38.00
C THR A 170 -17.27 -43.51 38.74
N GLU A 171 -17.21 -43.46 40.07
CA GLU A 171 -17.92 -44.29 41.07
C GLU A 171 -18.23 -43.53 42.37
#